data_AF-A0AAX0XQR8-F1
#
_entry.id   AF-A0AAX0XQR8-F1
#
_cell.length_a   1.000
_cell.length_b   1.000
_cell.length_c   1.000
_cell.angle_alpha   90.00
_cell.angle_beta   90.00
_cell.angle_gamma   90.00
#
_symmetry.space_group_name_H-M   'P 1'
#
loop_
_entity.id
_entity.type
_entity.pdbx_description
1 polymer ?
#
loop_
_entity_poly.entity_id
_entity_poly.type
_entity_poly.pdbx_seq_one_letter_code
_entity_poly.pdbx_strand_id
1 'polypeptide(L)'
;MNHRDPINNQDIALNWQGLPLPVSLKFAVCLTELLDTHKPTWRQARAVTMNFRDPSYGPESGGFHPVEIRLQRRGNLWSLVYMTDFSYVGMGDYAELAKEVDFDFSSQEGLVAHVHIVPLFELHEFYELWESNFLSYLSLGVYTLTLSCE
;
A
#
# COMPACT_ATOMS: atom_id res chain seq x y z
N MET A 1 42.03 -11.98 13.64
CA MET A 1 40.75 -11.46 14.13
C MET A 1 40.03 -10.88 12.94
N ASN A 2 38.99 -11.56 12.46
CA ASN A 2 38.26 -11.16 11.26
C ASN A 2 37.45 -9.90 11.57
N HIS A 3 37.90 -8.76 11.06
CA HIS A 3 37.03 -7.60 10.89
C HIS A 3 35.97 -8.00 9.86
N ARG A 4 34.78 -8.35 10.35
CA ARG A 4 33.58 -8.23 9.52
C ARG A 4 33.38 -6.75 9.31
N ASP A 5 33.50 -6.31 8.08
CA ASP A 5 33.03 -4.99 7.68
C ASP A 5 31.58 -4.83 8.17
N PRO A 6 31.22 -3.71 8.82
CA PRO A 6 29.82 -3.42 9.08
C PRO A 6 29.16 -3.28 7.70
N ILE A 7 28.09 -4.04 7.49
CA ILE A 7 27.23 -3.92 6.30
C ILE A 7 26.93 -2.43 6.15
N ASN A 8 27.49 -1.81 5.11
CA ASN A 8 27.25 -0.42 4.78
C ASN A 8 25.82 -0.34 4.23
N ASN A 9 24.86 -0.23 5.15
CA ASN A 9 23.44 -0.13 4.87
C ASN A 9 23.17 1.31 4.41
N GLN A 10 23.55 1.63 3.17
CA GLN A 10 23.06 2.84 2.49
C GLN A 10 21.54 2.85 2.63
N ASP A 11 20.99 3.91 3.20
CA ASP A 11 19.59 4.02 3.62
C ASP A 11 18.64 3.54 2.52
N ILE A 12 18.16 2.30 2.65
CA ILE A 12 17.14 1.73 1.78
C ILE A 12 15.86 2.51 2.07
N ALA A 13 15.49 3.40 1.14
CA ALA A 13 14.36 4.30 1.30
C ALA A 13 13.24 3.98 0.30
N LEU A 14 12.00 4.22 0.72
CA LEU A 14 10.86 4.28 -0.19
C LEU A 14 10.99 5.54 -1.07
N ASN A 15 10.95 5.35 -2.38
CA ASN A 15 10.90 6.44 -3.34
C ASN A 15 9.46 6.96 -3.45
N TRP A 16 9.19 8.07 -2.79
CA TRP A 16 7.87 8.72 -2.75
C TRP A 16 7.80 10.01 -3.56
N GLN A 17 8.94 10.55 -4.01
CA GLN A 17 9.02 11.82 -4.75
C GLN A 17 8.93 11.60 -6.26
N GLY A 18 8.38 12.60 -6.97
CA GLY A 18 8.30 12.60 -8.43
C GLY A 18 7.37 11.53 -9.01
N LEU A 19 6.50 10.96 -8.18
CA LEU A 19 5.45 10.04 -8.61
C LEU A 19 4.30 10.84 -9.26
N PRO A 20 3.47 10.20 -10.12
CA PRO A 20 2.29 10.84 -10.70
C PRO A 20 1.24 11.29 -9.68
N LEU A 21 1.30 10.75 -8.46
CA LEU A 21 0.44 11.08 -7.33
C LEU A 21 1.24 11.76 -6.22
N PRO A 22 0.60 12.65 -5.43
CA PRO A 22 1.24 13.41 -4.37
C PRO A 22 1.42 12.56 -3.09
N VAL A 23 2.14 11.44 -3.18
CA VAL A 23 2.44 10.56 -2.04
C VAL A 23 3.13 11.36 -0.95
N SER A 24 2.56 11.40 0.25
CA SER A 24 3.11 12.23 1.32
C SER A 24 4.33 11.57 1.99
N LEU A 25 5.24 12.39 2.52
CA LEU A 25 6.32 11.91 3.36
C LEU A 25 5.79 11.14 4.58
N LYS A 26 4.65 11.57 5.14
CA LYS A 26 4.01 10.92 6.30
C LYS A 26 3.62 9.48 5.95
N PHE A 27 3.00 9.28 4.79
CA PHE A 27 2.65 7.95 4.29
C PHE A 27 3.90 7.09 4.09
N ALA A 28 4.91 7.63 3.42
CA ALA A 28 6.15 6.91 3.13
C ALA A 28 6.89 6.45 4.41
N VAL A 29 7.00 7.34 5.40
CA VAL A 29 7.58 7.02 6.71
C VAL A 29 6.74 5.95 7.41
N CYS A 30 5.42 6.10 7.44
CA CYS A 30 4.53 5.16 8.10
C CYS A 30 4.66 3.73 7.53
N LEU A 31 4.66 3.56 6.21
CA LEU A 31 4.85 2.24 5.60
C LEU A 31 6.21 1.63 5.98
N THR A 32 7.27 2.44 5.97
CA THR A 32 8.62 2.01 6.31
C THR A 32 8.71 1.56 7.78
N GLU A 33 8.12 2.33 8.70
CA GLU A 33 8.07 1.99 10.13
C GLU A 33 7.30 0.69 10.39
N LEU A 34 6.18 0.47 9.69
CA LEU A 34 5.41 -0.78 9.79
C LEU A 34 6.24 -1.98 9.33
N LEU A 35 6.97 -1.86 8.21
CA LEU A 35 7.85 -2.90 7.70
C LEU A 35 9.01 -3.18 8.65
N ASP A 36 9.60 -2.14 9.23
CA ASP A 36 10.68 -2.27 10.21
C ASP A 36 10.22 -2.93 11.50
N THR A 37 9.02 -2.62 11.94
CA THR A 37 8.46 -3.16 13.17
C THR A 37 8.04 -4.62 13.01
N HIS A 38 7.38 -4.97 11.90
CA HIS A 38 6.68 -6.26 11.75
C HIS A 38 7.40 -7.25 10.84
N LYS A 39 8.29 -6.80 9.96
CA LYS A 39 8.99 -7.67 9.01
C LYS A 39 10.40 -7.16 8.64
N PRO A 40 11.34 -6.97 9.59
CA PRO A 40 12.69 -6.41 9.31
C PRO A 40 13.46 -7.06 8.14
N THR A 41 13.17 -8.33 7.85
CA THR A 41 13.73 -9.10 6.72
C THR A 41 13.38 -8.51 5.34
N TRP A 42 12.40 -7.61 5.26
CA TRP A 42 11.95 -6.97 4.02
C TRP A 42 13.11 -6.32 3.25
N ARG A 43 14.14 -5.81 3.95
CA ARG A 43 15.35 -5.23 3.34
C ARG A 43 16.13 -6.19 2.43
N GLN A 44 15.97 -7.49 2.63
CA GLN A 44 16.61 -8.55 1.84
C GLN A 44 15.71 -9.05 0.70
N ALA A 45 14.43 -8.70 0.73
CA ALA A 45 13.45 -9.10 -0.27
C ALA A 45 13.61 -8.30 -1.56
N ARG A 46 13.04 -8.83 -2.64
CA ARG A 46 12.88 -8.17 -3.94
C ARG A 46 11.54 -7.45 -4.04
N ALA A 47 10.51 -7.98 -3.39
CA ALA A 47 9.19 -7.37 -3.32
C ALA A 47 8.55 -7.61 -1.95
N VAL A 48 7.64 -6.71 -1.59
CA VAL A 48 6.85 -6.81 -0.37
C VAL A 48 5.41 -6.44 -0.70
N THR A 49 4.47 -7.21 -0.18
CA THR A 49 3.04 -6.88 -0.21
C THR A 49 2.54 -6.69 1.22
N MET A 50 1.94 -5.54 1.47
CA MET A 50 1.32 -5.15 2.75
C MET A 50 -0.20 -5.25 2.60
N ASN A 51 -0.82 -6.09 3.42
CA ASN A 51 -2.28 -6.28 3.45
C ASN A 51 -2.84 -5.72 4.76
N PHE A 52 -3.72 -4.73 4.66
CA PHE A 52 -4.41 -4.09 5.77
C PHE A 52 -5.87 -4.53 5.77
N ARG A 53 -6.35 -5.15 6.85
CA ARG A 53 -7.72 -5.68 6.94
C ARG A 53 -8.39 -5.30 8.24
N ASP A 54 -9.58 -4.73 8.17
CA ASP A 54 -10.50 -4.66 9.30
C ASP A 54 -11.10 -6.07 9.51
N PRO A 55 -10.87 -6.73 10.65
CA PRO A 55 -11.39 -8.07 10.90
C PRO A 55 -12.92 -8.15 10.97
N SER A 56 -13.60 -7.01 11.15
CA SER A 56 -15.06 -6.91 11.15
C SER A 56 -15.66 -6.59 9.78
N TYR A 57 -14.80 -6.35 8.78
CA TYR A 57 -15.25 -6.07 7.42
C TYR A 57 -15.93 -7.27 6.80
N GLY A 58 -17.16 -7.07 6.32
CA GLY A 58 -17.98 -8.11 5.72
C GLY A 58 -18.97 -7.54 4.71
N PRO A 59 -19.53 -8.39 3.83
CA PRO A 59 -20.41 -7.94 2.74
C PRO A 59 -21.74 -7.34 3.23
N GLU A 60 -22.21 -7.76 4.41
CA GLU A 60 -23.45 -7.25 5.02
C GLU A 60 -23.19 -6.31 6.21
N SER A 61 -22.12 -6.58 6.97
CA SER A 61 -21.75 -5.77 8.13
C SER A 61 -21.09 -4.44 7.74
N GLY A 62 -20.61 -4.32 6.51
CA GLY A 62 -19.74 -3.22 6.10
C GLY A 62 -18.46 -3.23 6.93
N GLY A 63 -17.91 -2.06 7.22
CA GLY A 63 -16.65 -1.86 7.93
C GLY A 63 -15.68 -1.04 7.09
N PHE A 64 -14.39 -1.14 7.37
CA PHE A 64 -13.37 -0.45 6.60
C PHE A 64 -12.80 -1.33 5.50
N HIS A 65 -12.69 -0.79 4.30
CA HIS A 65 -12.22 -1.51 3.13
C HIS A 65 -10.80 -2.07 3.34
N PRO A 66 -10.54 -3.33 2.93
CA PRO A 66 -9.20 -3.87 2.84
C PRO A 66 -8.34 -3.06 1.87
N VAL A 67 -7.08 -2.86 2.24
CA VAL A 67 -6.09 -2.17 1.40
C VAL A 67 -4.90 -3.10 1.18
N GLU A 68 -4.44 -3.20 -0.07
CA GLU A 68 -3.20 -3.87 -0.43
C GLU A 68 -2.22 -2.87 -1.05
N ILE A 69 -0.98 -2.86 -0.55
CA ILE A 69 0.10 -2.01 -1.05
C ILE A 69 1.27 -2.90 -1.42
N ARG A 70 1.74 -2.81 -2.67
CA ARG A 70 2.91 -3.56 -3.12
C ARG A 70 4.07 -2.64 -3.39
N LEU A 71 5.23 -3.02 -2.84
CA LEU A 71 6.52 -2.37 -3.03
C LEU A 71 7.46 -3.33 -3.74
N GLN A 72 8.32 -2.79 -4.60
CA GLN A 72 9.37 -3.57 -5.26
C GLN A 72 10.69 -2.84 -5.19
N ARG A 73 11.75 -3.60 -4.92
CA ARG A 73 13.11 -3.08 -4.88
C ARG A 73 13.60 -2.77 -6.30
N ARG A 74 14.05 -1.54 -6.51
CA ARG A 74 14.67 -1.04 -7.76
C ARG A 74 16.04 -0.46 -7.39
N GLY A 75 17.08 -1.31 -7.48
CA GLY A 75 18.42 -0.96 -7.01
C GLY A 75 18.46 -0.78 -5.48
N ASN A 76 18.80 0.43 -5.04
CA ASN A 76 18.88 0.79 -3.62
C ASN A 76 17.60 1.43 -3.07
N LEU A 77 16.58 1.63 -3.92
CA LEU A 77 15.30 2.23 -3.54
C LEU A 77 14.17 1.21 -3.61
N TRP A 78 13.08 1.49 -2.89
CA TRP A 78 11.81 0.80 -3.05
C TRP A 78 10.83 1.66 -3.82
N SER A 79 10.15 1.08 -4.79
CA SER A 79 9.13 1.76 -5.59
C SER A 79 7.76 1.21 -5.25
N LEU A 80 6.76 2.09 -5.17
CA LEU A 80 5.36 1.69 -5.19
C LEU A 80 5.06 1.02 -6.54
N VAL A 81 4.48 -0.17 -6.48
CA VAL A 81 4.00 -0.93 -7.65
C VAL A 81 2.53 -0.62 -7.87
N TYR A 82 1.72 -0.80 -6.81
CA TYR A 82 0.32 -0.41 -6.77
C TYR A 82 -0.15 -0.17 -5.33
N MET A 83 -1.27 0.54 -5.20
CA MET A 83 -2.08 0.63 -4.00
C MET A 83 -3.54 0.36 -4.38
N THR A 84 -4.16 -0.65 -3.77
CA THR A 84 -5.52 -1.07 -4.13
C THR A 84 -6.39 -1.08 -2.88
N ASP A 85 -7.55 -0.43 -2.98
CA ASP A 85 -8.64 -0.45 -2.01
C ASP A 85 -9.74 -1.37 -2.53
N PHE A 86 -10.25 -2.26 -1.69
CA PHE A 86 -11.21 -3.28 -2.10
C PHE A 86 -12.56 -3.14 -1.39
N SER A 87 -13.64 -3.31 -2.14
CA SER A 87 -15.00 -3.34 -1.61
C SER A 87 -15.70 -4.67 -1.96
N TYR A 88 -16.76 -5.01 -1.22
CA TYR A 88 -17.61 -6.14 -1.60
C TYR A 88 -18.63 -5.69 -2.65
N VAL A 89 -18.72 -6.45 -3.74
CA VAL A 89 -19.69 -6.23 -4.81
C VAL A 89 -20.57 -7.48 -4.94
N GLY A 90 -21.89 -7.28 -4.96
CA GLY A 90 -22.88 -8.37 -4.97
C GLY A 90 -23.78 -8.35 -3.73
N MET A 91 -24.46 -9.46 -3.44
CA MET A 91 -25.37 -9.58 -2.30
C MET A 91 -25.19 -10.91 -1.58
N GLY A 92 -25.19 -10.87 -0.24
CA GLY A 92 -25.12 -12.05 0.63
C GLY A 92 -23.93 -12.95 0.30
N ASP A 93 -24.17 -14.26 0.20
CA ASP A 93 -23.17 -15.28 -0.12
C ASP A 93 -22.54 -15.14 -1.52
N TYR A 94 -23.08 -14.29 -2.39
CA TYR A 94 -22.56 -14.02 -3.73
C TYR A 94 -21.73 -12.72 -3.80
N ALA A 95 -21.49 -12.07 -2.67
CA ALA A 95 -20.65 -10.89 -2.62
C ALA A 95 -19.16 -11.28 -2.77
N GLU A 96 -18.49 -10.67 -3.73
CA GLU A 96 -17.08 -10.88 -4.00
C GLU A 96 -16.27 -9.62 -3.70
N LEU A 97 -15.04 -9.81 -3.25
CA LEU A 97 -14.12 -8.70 -3.00
C LEU A 97 -13.55 -8.23 -4.34
N ALA A 98 -13.90 -7.01 -4.76
CA ALA A 98 -13.48 -6.40 -6.01
C ALA A 98 -12.66 -5.12 -5.75
N LYS A 99 -11.93 -4.66 -6.77
CA LYS A 99 -11.20 -3.38 -6.69
C LYS A 99 -12.22 -2.24 -6.68
N GLU A 100 -12.26 -1.49 -5.59
CA GLU A 100 -13.00 -0.23 -5.50
C GLU A 100 -12.16 0.90 -6.09
N VAL A 101 -10.88 0.95 -5.70
CA VAL A 101 -9.89 1.89 -6.20
C VAL A 101 -8.59 1.16 -6.46
N ASP A 102 -7.91 1.48 -7.56
CA ASP A 102 -6.56 1.01 -7.81
C ASP A 102 -5.69 2.16 -8.31
N PHE A 103 -4.55 2.37 -7.66
CA PHE A 103 -3.50 3.28 -8.07
C PHE A 103 -2.32 2.45 -8.58
N ASP A 104 -2.26 2.16 -9.88
CA ASP A 104 -1.21 1.33 -10.47
C ASP A 104 -0.06 2.19 -11.03
N PHE A 105 1.04 2.26 -10.29
CA PHE A 105 2.23 3.01 -10.67
C PHE A 105 3.04 2.33 -11.77
N SER A 106 2.82 1.04 -12.00
CA SER A 106 3.55 0.25 -13.00
C SER A 106 3.02 0.52 -14.40
N SER A 107 1.69 0.59 -14.55
CA SER A 107 1.01 0.95 -15.80
C SER A 107 0.76 2.46 -15.93
N GLN A 108 0.85 3.21 -14.82
CA GLN A 108 0.43 4.61 -14.72
C GLN A 108 -1.07 4.80 -14.98
N GLU A 109 -1.87 3.83 -14.56
CA GLU A 109 -3.32 3.83 -14.67
C GLU A 109 -3.98 3.85 -13.28
N GLY A 110 -5.10 4.55 -13.19
CA GLY A 110 -5.97 4.59 -12.04
C GLY A 110 -7.33 3.96 -12.35
N LEU A 111 -7.86 3.17 -11.43
CA LEU A 111 -9.21 2.62 -11.49
C LEU A 111 -10.03 3.19 -10.33
N VAL A 112 -11.24 3.62 -10.62
CA VAL A 112 -12.29 3.90 -9.63
C VAL A 112 -13.53 3.15 -10.07
N ALA A 113 -14.09 2.32 -9.19
CA ALA A 113 -15.25 1.49 -9.48
C ALA A 113 -16.40 2.32 -10.04
N HIS A 114 -17.10 1.77 -11.03
CA HIS A 114 -18.22 2.40 -11.73
C HIS A 114 -17.90 3.69 -12.52
N VAL A 115 -16.62 4.08 -12.62
CA VAL A 115 -16.17 5.18 -13.48
C VAL A 115 -15.56 4.59 -14.76
N HIS A 116 -14.25 4.69 -14.92
CA HIS A 116 -13.46 4.16 -16.04
C HIS A 116 -11.99 4.15 -15.59
N ILE A 117 -11.14 3.43 -16.31
CA ILE A 117 -9.69 3.52 -16.14
C ILE A 117 -9.23 4.88 -16.70
N VAL A 118 -8.48 5.62 -15.90
CA VAL A 118 -7.95 6.95 -16.23
C VAL A 118 -6.43 6.97 -16.04
N PRO A 119 -5.70 7.91 -16.68
CA PRO A 119 -4.30 8.14 -16.34
C PRO A 119 -4.13 8.44 -14.85
N LEU A 120 -3.10 7.86 -14.22
CA LEU A 120 -2.94 7.92 -12.76
C LEU A 120 -2.86 9.35 -12.22
N PHE A 121 -2.23 10.27 -12.96
CA PHE A 121 -2.09 11.67 -12.54
C PHE A 121 -3.42 12.42 -12.41
N GLU A 122 -4.48 11.96 -13.10
CA GLU A 122 -5.81 12.57 -13.01
C GLU A 122 -6.48 12.30 -11.65
N LEU A 123 -6.00 11.30 -10.91
CA LEU A 123 -6.51 10.97 -9.57
C LEU A 123 -5.85 11.75 -8.43
N HIS A 124 -5.10 12.82 -8.72
CA HIS A 124 -4.35 13.58 -7.71
C HIS A 124 -5.19 13.97 -6.48
N GLU A 125 -6.27 14.74 -6.68
CA GLU A 125 -7.11 15.21 -5.57
C GLU A 125 -7.81 14.06 -4.84
N PHE A 126 -8.26 13.05 -5.60
CA PHE A 126 -8.89 11.87 -5.03
C PHE A 126 -7.92 11.06 -4.16
N TYR A 127 -6.68 10.93 -4.59
CA TYR A 127 -5.62 10.25 -3.86
C TYR A 127 -5.30 10.96 -2.54
N GLU A 128 -5.26 12.29 -2.50
CA GLU A 128 -5.00 13.03 -1.25
C GLU A 128 -6.07 12.73 -0.19
N LEU A 129 -7.34 12.67 -0.59
CA LEU A 129 -8.43 12.28 0.31
C LEU A 129 -8.30 10.81 0.74
N TRP A 130 -8.02 9.92 -0.20
CA TRP A 130 -7.85 8.49 0.09
C TRP A 130 -6.70 8.24 1.08
N GLU A 131 -5.52 8.83 0.84
CA GLU A 131 -4.33 8.68 1.69
C GLU A 131 -4.60 9.21 3.10
N SER A 132 -5.25 10.38 3.20
CA SER A 132 -5.62 11.00 4.48
C SER A 132 -6.56 10.12 5.30
N ASN A 133 -7.58 9.53 4.64
CA ASN A 133 -8.51 8.61 5.26
C ASN A 133 -7.81 7.32 5.71
N PHE A 134 -7.02 6.70 4.83
CA PHE A 134 -6.27 5.49 5.13
C PHE A 134 -5.35 5.67 6.34
N LEU A 135 -4.56 6.75 6.37
CA LEU A 135 -3.67 7.04 7.51
C LEU A 135 -4.46 7.30 8.80
N SER A 136 -5.63 7.91 8.71
CA SER A 136 -6.50 8.13 9.87
C SER A 136 -7.01 6.79 10.42
N TYR A 137 -7.52 5.90 9.57
CA TYR A 137 -8.03 4.59 9.98
C TYR A 137 -6.91 3.71 10.56
N LEU A 138 -5.73 3.76 9.95
CA LEU A 138 -4.54 3.09 10.47
C LEU A 138 -4.18 3.60 11.87
N SER A 139 -4.20 4.92 12.10
CA SER A 139 -3.90 5.50 13.42
C SER A 139 -4.94 5.16 14.49
N LEU A 140 -6.18 4.89 14.09
CA LEU A 140 -7.27 4.43 14.97
C LEU A 140 -7.17 2.94 15.30
N GLY A 141 -6.20 2.20 14.75
CA GLY A 141 -6.02 0.78 15.01
C GLY A 141 -7.07 -0.11 14.33
N VAL A 142 -7.71 0.38 13.26
CA VAL A 142 -8.72 -0.36 12.49
C VAL A 142 -8.13 -1.63 11.87
N TYR A 143 -6.91 -1.53 11.33
CA TYR A 143 -6.35 -2.57 10.49
C TYR A 143 -5.49 -3.58 11.26
N THR A 144 -5.73 -4.86 11.00
CA THR A 144 -4.73 -5.92 11.17
C THR A 144 -3.83 -5.98 9.94
N LEU A 145 -2.51 -5.95 10.15
CA LEU A 145 -1.50 -5.96 9.07
C LEU A 145 -0.93 -7.37 8.85
N THR A 146 -0.94 -7.84 7.61
CA THR A 146 -0.19 -9.02 7.14
C THR A 146 0.87 -8.60 6.12
N LEU A 147 2.09 -9.16 6.23
CA LEU A 147 3.23 -8.82 5.37
C LEU A 147 3.79 -10.07 4.68
N SER A 148 3.89 -10.02 3.35
CA SER A 148 4.50 -11.07 2.52
C SER A 148 5.74 -10.53 1.80
N CYS A 149 6.81 -11.33 1.74
CA CYS A 149 8.06 -10.96 1.06
C CYS A 149 8.44 -12.02 0.03
N GLU A 150 9.00 -11.58 -1.10
CA GLU A 150 9.52 -12.40 -2.19
C GLU A 150 11.02 -12.19 -2.41
#